data_AF-A0A7X4H6Y4-F1
#
_entry.id   AF-A0A7X4H6Y4-F1
#
_cell.length_a   1.000
_cell.length_b   1.000
_cell.length_c   1.000
_cell.angle_alpha   90.00
_cell.angle_beta   90.00
_cell.angle_gamma   90.00
#
_symmetry.space_group_name_H-M   'P 1'
#
loop_
_entity.id
_entity.type
_entity.pdbx_description
1 polymer ?
#
loop_
_entity_poly.entity_id
_entity_poly.type
_entity_poly.pdbx_seq_one_letter_code
_entity_poly.pdbx_strand_id
1 'polypeptide(L)'
;MSLPQYITINGTSYASENLSDAAKMQAQNVQVVDAELARLQQQVAIAQTARNAYIAALIESVKGKGQSEVVAAPKKPRAPRKPKAAAAA
;
A
#
# COMPACT_ATOMS: atom_id res chain seq x y z
N MET A 1 -16.91 4.71 -23.55
CA MET A 1 -17.41 5.13 -22.22
C MET A 1 -18.00 6.53 -22.34
N SER A 2 -19.08 6.82 -21.63
CA SER A 2 -19.66 8.18 -21.59
C SER A 2 -18.84 9.06 -20.63
N LEU A 3 -18.65 10.32 -20.99
CA LEU A 3 -18.07 11.30 -20.07
C LEU A 3 -19.07 11.61 -18.94
N PRO A 4 -18.60 11.93 -17.72
CA PRO A 4 -19.46 12.43 -16.65
C PRO A 4 -20.07 13.79 -17.02
N GLN A 5 -21.14 14.19 -16.32
CA GLN A 5 -21.81 15.49 -16.57
C GLN A 5 -20.85 16.68 -16.41
N TYR A 6 -19.90 16.56 -15.49
CA TYR A 6 -18.87 17.57 -15.24
C TYR A 6 -17.49 16.93 -15.22
N ILE A 7 -16.51 17.63 -15.79
CA ILE A 7 -15.10 17.24 -15.80
C ILE A 7 -14.31 18.33 -15.09
N THR A 8 -13.56 17.95 -14.07
CA THR A 8 -12.68 18.88 -13.35
C THR A 8 -11.29 18.82 -13.97
N ILE A 9 -10.81 19.96 -14.48
CA ILE A 9 -9.47 20.11 -15.05
C ILE A 9 -8.79 21.25 -14.29
N ASN A 10 -7.65 20.99 -13.67
CA ASN A 10 -6.88 21.96 -12.87
C ASN A 10 -7.72 22.68 -11.78
N GLY A 11 -8.67 21.97 -11.16
CA GLY A 11 -9.54 22.52 -10.11
C GLY A 11 -10.76 23.30 -10.63
N THR A 12 -10.88 23.51 -11.94
CA THR A 12 -12.07 24.14 -12.55
C THR A 12 -13.00 23.06 -13.09
N SER A 13 -14.29 23.16 -12.77
CA SER A 13 -15.32 22.25 -13.25
C SER A 13 -15.93 22.73 -14.56
N TYR A 14 -15.95 21.87 -15.57
CA TYR A 14 -16.52 22.16 -16.88
C TYR A 14 -17.68 21.21 -17.17
N ALA A 15 -18.83 21.74 -17.59
CA ALA A 15 -19.93 20.92 -18.07
C ALA A 15 -19.51 20.20 -19.36
N SER A 16 -19.61 18.88 -19.39
CA SER A 16 -19.11 18.07 -20.51
C SER A 16 -19.86 18.34 -21.81
N GLU A 17 -21.13 18.73 -21.72
CA GLU A 17 -21.97 19.16 -22.83
C GLU A 17 -21.46 20.43 -23.53
N ASN A 18 -20.80 21.33 -22.79
CA ASN A 18 -20.24 22.58 -23.32
C ASN A 18 -18.83 22.42 -23.90
N LEU A 19 -18.23 21.22 -23.82
CA LEU A 19 -16.93 20.93 -24.39
C LEU A 19 -17.03 20.64 -25.88
N SER A 20 -16.02 21.09 -26.64
CA SER A 20 -15.85 20.67 -28.03
C SER A 20 -15.59 19.16 -28.12
N ASP A 21 -15.89 18.56 -29.27
CA ASP A 21 -15.66 17.12 -29.47
C ASP A 21 -14.18 16.75 -29.32
N ALA A 22 -13.27 17.63 -29.77
CA ALA A 22 -11.85 17.49 -29.53
C ALA A 22 -11.51 17.46 -28.03
N ALA A 23 -12.08 18.38 -27.24
CA ALA A 23 -11.86 18.42 -25.79
C ALA A 23 -12.41 17.17 -25.08
N LYS A 24 -13.58 16.68 -25.51
CA LYS A 24 -14.16 15.43 -25.01
C LYS A 24 -13.24 14.23 -25.28
N MET A 25 -12.68 14.12 -26.48
CA MET A 25 -11.72 13.05 -26.80
C MET A 25 -10.47 13.14 -25.93
N GLN A 26 -9.91 14.33 -25.74
CA GLN A 26 -8.74 14.49 -24.87
C GLN A 26 -9.04 14.12 -23.42
N ALA A 27 -10.22 14.49 -22.90
CA ALA A 27 -10.62 14.10 -21.57
C ALA A 27 -10.74 12.57 -21.40
N GLN A 28 -11.25 11.87 -22.41
CA GLN A 28 -11.28 10.40 -22.41
C GLN A 28 -9.87 9.80 -22.43
N ASN A 29 -8.96 10.33 -23.25
CA ASN A 29 -7.57 9.88 -23.29
C ASN A 29 -6.89 10.05 -21.93
N VAL A 30 -7.09 11.20 -21.26
CA VAL A 30 -6.56 11.45 -19.92
C VAL A 30 -7.08 10.42 -18.92
N GLN A 31 -8.39 10.12 -18.90
CA GLN A 31 -8.96 9.12 -18.01
C GLN A 31 -8.34 7.72 -18.21
N VAL A 32 -8.06 7.35 -19.45
CA VAL A 32 -7.39 6.07 -19.77
C VAL A 32 -5.95 6.06 -19.26
N VAL A 33 -5.21 7.16 -19.46
CA VAL A 33 -3.83 7.30 -18.98
C VAL A 33 -3.78 7.30 -17.45
N ASP A 34 -4.73 7.94 -16.77
CA ASP A 34 -4.82 7.96 -15.31
C ASP A 34 -5.06 6.56 -14.73
N ALA A 35 -5.93 5.77 -15.38
CA ALA A 35 -6.16 4.38 -14.99
C ALA A 35 -4.89 3.53 -15.14
N GLU A 36 -4.12 3.73 -16.22
CA GLU A 36 -2.85 3.02 -16.42
C GLU A 36 -1.77 3.48 -15.43
N LEU A 37 -1.70 4.77 -15.11
CA LEU A 37 -0.81 5.29 -14.07
C LEU A 37 -1.12 4.66 -12.71
N ALA A 38 -2.40 4.56 -12.33
CA ALA A 38 -2.80 3.89 -11.10
C ALA A 38 -2.37 2.42 -11.08
N ARG A 39 -2.54 1.71 -12.21
CA ARG A 39 -2.10 0.32 -12.36
C ARG A 39 -0.58 0.18 -12.19
N LEU A 40 0.20 1.07 -12.81
CA LEU A 40 1.66 1.09 -12.70
C LEU A 40 2.12 1.40 -11.27
N GLN A 41 1.49 2.35 -10.59
CA GLN A 41 1.78 2.65 -9.19
C GLN A 41 1.55 1.43 -8.29
N GLN A 42 0.51 0.64 -8.55
CA GLN A 42 0.27 -0.60 -7.81
C GLN A 42 1.37 -1.64 -8.07
N GLN A 43 1.86 -1.77 -9.31
CA GLN A 43 3.00 -2.65 -9.62
C GLN A 43 4.29 -2.19 -8.94
N VAL A 44 4.53 -0.88 -8.90
CA VAL A 44 5.66 -0.31 -8.17
C VAL A 44 5.58 -0.65 -6.68
N ALA A 45 4.40 -0.54 -6.06
CA ALA A 45 4.22 -0.91 -4.66
C ALA A 45 4.51 -2.40 -4.39
N ILE A 46 4.07 -3.29 -5.29
CA ILE A 46 4.38 -4.73 -5.23
C ILE A 46 5.89 -4.95 -5.35
N ALA A 47 6.54 -4.35 -6.35
CA ALA A 47 7.97 -4.47 -6.58
C ALA A 47 8.79 -3.94 -5.40
N GLN A 48 8.38 -2.82 -4.80
CA GLN A 48 9.01 -2.24 -3.61
C GLN A 48 8.96 -3.22 -2.42
N THR A 49 7.82 -3.88 -2.23
CA THR A 49 7.63 -4.89 -1.19
C THR A 49 8.57 -6.09 -1.39
N ALA A 50 8.62 -6.62 -2.61
CA ALA A 50 9.54 -7.71 -2.97
C ALA A 50 11.01 -7.30 -2.77
N ARG A 51 11.39 -6.09 -3.21
CA ARG A 51 12.74 -5.54 -3.02
C ARG A 51 13.13 -5.50 -1.55
N ASN A 52 12.25 -5.03 -0.68
CA ASN A 52 12.51 -4.96 0.76
C ASN A 52 12.71 -6.37 1.36
N ALA A 53 11.89 -7.34 0.96
CA ALA A 53 12.06 -8.73 1.39
C ALA A 53 13.40 -9.33 0.94
N TYR A 54 13.80 -9.08 -0.31
CA TYR A 54 15.09 -9.54 -0.82
C TYR A 54 16.28 -8.88 -0.13
N ILE A 55 16.18 -7.59 0.20
CA ILE A 55 17.21 -6.90 0.98
C ILE A 55 17.32 -7.50 2.39
N ALA A 56 16.20 -7.80 3.05
CA ALA A 56 16.23 -8.44 4.37
C ALA A 56 16.91 -9.83 4.31
N ALA A 57 16.56 -10.64 3.31
CA ALA A 57 17.19 -11.94 3.08
C ALA A 57 18.69 -11.81 2.75
N LEU A 58 19.07 -10.80 1.97
CA LEU A 58 20.47 -10.50 1.67
C LEU A 58 21.24 -10.10 2.93
N ILE A 59 20.68 -9.23 3.78
CA ILE A 59 21.30 -8.83 5.05
C ILE A 59 21.57 -10.04 5.93
N GLU A 60 20.60 -10.96 6.03
CA GLU A 60 20.75 -12.21 6.80
C GLU A 60 21.88 -13.08 6.22
N SER A 61 21.98 -13.19 4.89
CA SER A 61 23.01 -14.02 4.26
C SER A 61 24.42 -13.43 4.39
N VAL A 62 24.57 -12.10 4.33
CA VAL A 62 25.87 -11.42 4.45
C VAL A 62 26.33 -11.22 5.89
N LYS A 63 25.43 -11.20 6.88
CA LYS A 63 25.81 -11.23 8.31
C LYS A 63 26.49 -12.54 8.72
N GLY A 64 26.46 -13.54 7.84
CA GLY A 64 27.28 -14.73 7.90
C GLY A 64 26.71 -15.83 8.80
N LYS A 65 26.88 -17.08 8.35
CA LYS A 65 26.88 -18.31 9.15
C LYS A 65 27.99 -18.27 10.22
N GLY A 66 27.91 -17.33 11.16
CA GLY A 66 28.99 -17.06 12.12
C GLY A 66 28.57 -16.44 13.44
N GLN A 67 27.27 -16.34 13.75
CA GLN A 67 26.79 -15.96 15.10
C GLN A 67 25.29 -16.23 15.29
N SER A 68 24.88 -17.50 15.28
CA SER A 68 23.56 -17.95 15.78
C SER A 68 23.65 -19.31 16.49
N GLU A 69 24.67 -19.49 17.31
CA GLU A 69 24.53 -20.28 18.55
C GLU A 69 24.45 -19.29 19.70
N VAL A 70 23.29 -18.65 19.86
CA VAL A 70 22.94 -18.02 21.14
C VAL A 70 21.74 -18.77 21.69
N VAL A 71 22.09 -19.90 22.31
CA VAL A 71 21.45 -20.53 23.46
C VAL A 71 19.98 -20.14 23.65
N ALA A 72 19.10 -21.05 23.23
CA ALA A 72 17.71 -21.05 23.68
C ALA A 72 17.68 -21.18 25.22
N ALA A 73 17.68 -20.06 25.92
CA ALA A 73 17.36 -20.04 27.34
C ALA A 73 15.88 -20.47 27.50
N PRO A 74 15.59 -21.46 28.36
CA PRO A 74 14.24 -22.01 28.48
C PRO A 74 13.31 -20.93 29.03
N LYS A 75 12.30 -20.54 28.26
CA LYS A 75 11.22 -19.67 28.75
C LYS A 75 10.48 -20.42 29.85
N LYS A 76 10.73 -20.05 31.11
CA LYS A 76 9.95 -20.54 32.25
C LYS A 76 8.45 -20.29 31.98
N PRO A 77 7.56 -21.26 32.25
CA PRO A 77 6.15 -21.10 32.00
C PRO A 77 5.60 -19.92 32.82
N ARG A 78 4.89 -19.01 32.14
CA ARG A 78 4.25 -17.85 32.75
C ARG A 78 3.16 -18.36 33.71
N ALA A 79 3.31 -18.08 35.00
CA ALA A 79 2.31 -18.45 36.01
C ALA A 79 0.94 -17.80 35.71
N PRO A 80 -0.18 -18.48 35.99
CA PRO A 80 -1.51 -17.94 35.75
C PRO A 80 -1.79 -16.76 36.68
N ARG A 81 -2.26 -15.64 36.11
CA ARG A 81 -2.68 -14.46 36.89
C ARG A 81 -3.97 -14.80 37.62
N LYS A 82 -3.95 -14.79 38.96
CA LYS A 82 -5.18 -14.84 39.77
C LYS A 82 -6.10 -13.67 39.39
N PRO A 83 -7.41 -13.88 39.23
CA PRO A 83 -8.35 -12.77 39.08
C PRO A 83 -8.40 -12.01 40.41
N LYS A 84 -8.17 -10.69 40.35
CA LYS A 84 -8.40 -9.81 41.51
C LYS A 84 -9.91 -9.80 41.75
N ALA A 85 -10.30 -10.32 42.92
CA ALA A 85 -11.66 -10.38 43.39
C ALA A 85 -12.35 -9.00 43.31
N ALA A 86 -13.62 -9.05 42.96
CA ALA A 86 -14.58 -7.96 43.11
C ALA A 86 -14.59 -7.46 44.57
N ALA A 87 -14.53 -6.14 44.73
CA ALA A 87 -15.07 -5.38 45.84
C ALA A 87 -15.74 -4.18 45.16
N ALA A 88 -17.08 -4.08 45.05
CA ALA A 88 -18.08 -4.01 46.10
C ALA A 88 -17.76 -2.90 47.11
N ALA A 89 -18.15 -1.67 46.75
CA ALA A 89 -18.87 -0.69 47.57
C ALA A 89 -19.08 0.58 46.73
#